data_AF-A0A1G0KAL5-F1
#
_entry.id   AF-A0A1G0KAL5-F1
#
_cell.length_a   1.000
_cell.length_b   1.000
_cell.length_c   1.000
_cell.angle_alpha   90.00
_cell.angle_beta   90.00
_cell.angle_gamma   90.00
#
_symmetry.space_group_name_H-M   'P 1'
#
loop_
_entity.id
_entity.type
_entity.pdbx_description
1 polymer ?
#
loop_
_entity_poly.entity_id
_entity_poly.type
_entity_poly.pdbx_seq_one_letter_code
_entity_poly.pdbx_strand_id
1 'polypeptide(L)'
;MDLVISQGRQWHEVGTGEFIAHFETETSIARGAYTHILAQWEACFPRAQFLIGYFEEISADPKRLLTRLFEFLGVSANVDWNLFPLAQVIRPFDGAGTVAAEPAPGCLPQISPGFVPG
;
A
#
# COMPACT_ATOMS: atom_id res chain seq x y z
N MET A 1 -2.39 4.81 -11.31
CA MET A 1 -0.97 5.24 -11.38
C MET A 1 -0.40 5.00 -12.79
N ASP A 2 -1.22 4.99 -13.83
CA ASP A 2 -0.74 4.74 -15.20
C ASP A 2 -0.30 6.04 -15.89
N LEU A 3 -0.89 7.20 -15.55
CA LEU A 3 -0.56 8.48 -16.22
C LEU A 3 0.90 8.92 -16.15
N VAL A 4 1.57 8.71 -15.01
CA VAL A 4 2.93 9.24 -14.77
C VAL A 4 3.99 8.20 -15.14
N ILE A 5 3.77 6.95 -14.75
CA ILE A 5 4.75 5.87 -14.92
C ILE A 5 4.71 5.28 -16.33
N SER A 6 3.53 5.09 -16.93
CA SER A 6 3.43 4.44 -18.25
C SER A 6 3.69 5.37 -19.43
N GLN A 7 3.51 6.69 -19.25
CA GLN A 7 3.70 7.69 -20.31
C GLN A 7 4.99 8.52 -20.18
N GLY A 8 5.83 8.25 -19.17
CA GLY A 8 7.11 8.94 -18.97
C GLY A 8 7.00 10.45 -18.67
N ARG A 9 5.83 10.91 -18.22
CA ARG A 9 5.56 12.32 -17.88
C ARG A 9 5.93 12.59 -16.42
N GLN A 10 6.33 13.82 -16.13
CA GLN A 10 6.59 14.29 -14.77
C GLN A 10 5.30 14.72 -14.07
N TRP A 11 5.24 14.62 -12.74
CA TRP A 11 4.03 14.94 -11.96
C TRP A 11 3.48 16.35 -12.20
N HIS A 12 4.37 17.34 -12.40
CA HIS A 12 3.99 18.73 -12.63
C HIS A 12 3.45 18.99 -14.05
N GLU A 13 3.58 18.02 -14.96
CA GLU A 13 3.11 18.11 -16.34
C GLU A 13 1.67 17.60 -16.51
N VAL A 14 1.11 16.96 -15.47
CA VAL A 14 -0.28 16.46 -15.48
C VAL A 14 -1.16 17.50 -14.81
N GLY A 15 -2.09 18.08 -15.55
CA GLY A 15 -3.05 19.03 -15.00
C GLY A 15 -4.00 18.35 -14.01
N THR A 16 -4.45 19.07 -12.98
CA THR A 16 -5.37 18.52 -11.95
C THR A 16 -6.65 17.93 -12.57
N GLY A 17 -7.22 18.56 -13.59
CA GLY A 17 -8.42 18.05 -14.27
C GLY A 17 -8.17 16.74 -15.02
N GLU A 18 -7.02 16.64 -15.70
CA GLU A 18 -6.60 15.40 -16.38
C GLU A 18 -6.35 14.27 -15.36
N PHE A 19 -5.72 14.61 -14.23
CA PHE A 19 -5.47 13.67 -13.15
C PHE A 19 -6.77 13.13 -12.54
N ILE A 20 -7.76 13.99 -12.29
CA ILE A 20 -9.07 13.58 -11.77
C ILE A 20 -9.81 12.71 -12.80
N ALA A 21 -9.85 13.13 -14.06
CA ALA A 21 -10.51 12.37 -15.13
C ALA A 21 -9.94 10.96 -15.32
N HIS A 22 -8.66 10.75 -15.01
CA HIS A 22 -8.08 9.40 -15.02
C HIS A 22 -8.71 8.46 -14.00
N PHE A 23 -9.14 8.95 -12.83
CA PHE A 23 -9.82 8.10 -11.85
C PHE A 23 -11.21 7.65 -12.33
N GLU A 24 -11.80 8.37 -13.28
CA GLU A 24 -13.09 8.07 -13.90
C GLU A 24 -12.96 7.08 -15.07
N THR A 25 -11.74 6.72 -15.46
CA THR A 25 -11.53 5.69 -16.50
C THR A 25 -12.01 4.33 -16.03
N GLU A 26 -12.58 3.54 -16.95
CA GLU A 26 -13.11 2.21 -16.66
C GLU A 26 -12.09 1.31 -15.96
N THR A 27 -10.81 1.37 -16.37
CA THR A 27 -9.73 0.59 -15.77
C THR A 27 -9.41 1.02 -14.34
N SER A 28 -9.46 2.32 -14.05
CA SER A 28 -9.27 2.84 -12.69
C SER A 28 -10.44 2.43 -11.79
N ILE A 29 -11.69 2.59 -12.27
CA ILE A 29 -12.90 2.18 -11.55
C ILE A 29 -12.88 0.68 -11.28
N ALA A 30 -12.54 -0.14 -12.28
CA ALA A 30 -12.51 -1.60 -12.15
C ALA A 30 -11.54 -2.07 -11.04
N ARG A 31 -10.41 -1.37 -10.86
CA ARG A 31 -9.44 -1.66 -9.78
C ARG A 31 -9.90 -1.17 -8.41
N GLY A 32 -10.76 -0.15 -8.36
CA GLY A 32 -11.37 0.39 -7.13
C GLY A 32 -12.67 -0.30 -6.71
N ALA A 33 -13.27 -1.11 -7.58
CA ALA A 33 -14.53 -1.80 -7.32
C ALA A 33 -14.34 -3.03 -6.41
N TYR A 34 -13.93 -2.81 -5.16
CA TYR A 34 -13.55 -3.87 -4.21
C TYR A 34 -14.66 -4.91 -3.98
N THR A 35 -15.93 -4.50 -3.96
CA THR A 35 -17.05 -5.43 -3.80
C THR A 35 -17.17 -6.39 -4.98
N HIS A 36 -16.99 -5.91 -6.21
CA HIS A 36 -17.00 -6.73 -7.42
C HIS A 36 -15.78 -7.67 -7.45
N ILE A 37 -14.59 -7.17 -7.09
CA ILE A 37 -13.38 -7.97 -6.98
C ILE A 37 -13.60 -9.11 -5.97
N LEU A 38 -14.05 -8.78 -4.75
CA LEU A 38 -14.30 -9.78 -3.71
C LEU A 38 -15.34 -10.81 -4.17
N ALA A 39 -16.42 -10.40 -4.83
CA ALA A 39 -17.42 -11.33 -5.34
C ALA A 39 -16.86 -12.33 -6.37
N GLN A 40 -15.97 -11.89 -7.26
CA GLN A 40 -15.29 -12.78 -8.21
C GLN A 40 -14.39 -13.79 -7.50
N TRP A 41 -13.64 -13.34 -6.50
CA TRP A 41 -12.76 -14.22 -5.72
C TRP A 41 -13.55 -15.19 -4.83
N GLU A 42 -14.65 -14.76 -4.21
CA GLU A 42 -15.53 -15.60 -3.40
C GLU A 42 -16.25 -16.69 -4.21
N ALA A 43 -16.37 -16.52 -5.53
CA ALA A 43 -16.86 -17.57 -6.43
C ALA A 43 -15.87 -18.74 -6.57
N CYS A 44 -14.58 -18.51 -6.32
CA CYS A 44 -13.53 -19.52 -6.43
C CYS A 44 -13.04 -20.03 -5.08
N PHE A 45 -13.05 -19.18 -4.05
CA PHE A 45 -12.53 -19.50 -2.72
C PHE A 45 -13.59 -19.21 -1.64
N PRO A 46 -13.74 -20.07 -0.63
CA PRO A 46 -14.61 -19.79 0.50
C PRO A 46 -14.17 -18.54 1.28
N ARG A 47 -15.15 -17.81 1.82
CA ARG A 47 -14.92 -16.60 2.61
C ARG A 47 -13.92 -16.77 3.77
N ALA A 48 -13.84 -17.97 4.36
CA ALA A 48 -12.89 -18.28 5.43
C ALA A 48 -11.40 -18.21 5.00
N GLN A 49 -11.11 -18.19 3.70
CA GLN A 49 -9.77 -18.03 3.12
C GLN A 49 -9.45 -16.58 2.77
N PHE A 50 -10.22 -15.61 3.27
CA PHE A 50 -9.94 -14.19 3.12
C PHE A 50 -9.68 -13.55 4.47
N LEU A 51 -8.53 -12.90 4.58
CA LEU A 51 -8.25 -11.96 5.65
C LEU A 51 -8.37 -10.55 5.09
N ILE A 52 -9.44 -9.84 5.47
CA ILE A 52 -9.68 -8.45 5.09
C ILE A 52 -9.36 -7.58 6.30
N GLY A 53 -8.53 -6.56 6.09
CA GLY A 53 -8.15 -5.57 7.08
C GLY A 53 -8.17 -4.17 6.50
N TYR A 54 -8.04 -3.17 7.37
CA TYR A 54 -7.98 -1.76 7.00
C TYR A 54 -6.52 -1.29 6.89
N PHE A 55 -6.28 -0.33 6.01
CA PHE A 55 -4.95 0.26 5.86
C PHE A 55 -4.49 0.91 7.18
N GLU A 56 -5.40 1.56 7.89
CA GLU A 56 -5.15 2.26 9.15
C GLU A 56 -4.67 1.30 10.25
N GLU A 57 -5.08 0.03 10.22
CA GLU A 57 -4.61 -0.98 11.19
C GLU A 57 -3.10 -1.23 11.07
N ILE A 58 -2.53 -1.08 9.86
CA ILE A 58 -1.09 -1.24 9.62
C ILE A 58 -0.30 -0.22 10.45
N SER A 59 -0.74 1.03 10.45
CA SER A 59 -0.05 2.11 11.14
C SER A 59 -0.43 2.24 12.61
N ALA A 60 -1.71 2.03 12.95
CA ALA A 60 -2.22 2.25 14.29
C ALA A 60 -1.82 1.12 15.26
N ASP A 61 -1.85 -0.13 14.81
CA ASP A 61 -1.49 -1.29 15.63
C ASP A 61 -0.98 -2.47 14.76
N PRO A 62 0.26 -2.35 14.24
CA PRO A 62 0.83 -3.36 13.35
C PRO A 62 0.97 -4.74 14.02
N LYS A 63 1.22 -4.77 15.33
CA LYS A 63 1.40 -6.04 16.07
C LYS A 63 0.11 -6.83 16.10
N ARG A 64 -1.02 -6.17 16.35
CA ARG A 64 -2.34 -6.80 16.33
C ARG A 64 -2.71 -7.30 14.93
N LEU A 65 -2.45 -6.51 13.88
CA LEU A 65 -2.71 -6.93 12.50
C LEU A 65 -1.88 -8.16 12.13
N LEU A 66 -0.58 -8.15 12.44
CA LEU A 66 0.32 -9.27 12.16
C LEU A 66 -0.04 -10.52 12.97
N THR A 67 -0.49 -10.36 14.21
CA THR A 67 -1.01 -11.47 15.03
C THR A 67 -2.20 -12.13 14.36
N ARG A 68 -3.20 -11.35 13.92
CA ARG A 68 -4.35 -11.87 13.16
C ARG A 68 -3.93 -12.57 11.86
N LEU A 69 -2.93 -12.02 11.16
CA LEU A 69 -2.36 -12.62 9.96
C LEU A 69 -1.70 -13.97 10.26
N PHE A 70 -0.90 -14.06 11.33
CA PHE A 70 -0.26 -15.32 11.74
C PHE A 70 -1.28 -16.38 12.12
N GLU A 71 -2.31 -16.02 12.90
CA GLU A 71 -3.42 -16.91 13.23
C GLU A 71 -4.18 -17.37 11.98
N PHE A 72 -4.46 -16.45 11.05
CA PHE A 72 -5.12 -16.76 9.78
C PHE A 72 -4.30 -17.73 8.92
N LEU A 73 -2.98 -17.59 8.89
CA LEU A 73 -2.07 -18.50 8.19
C LEU A 73 -1.83 -19.82 8.94
N GLY A 74 -2.33 -19.96 10.18
CA GLY A 74 -2.13 -21.14 11.02
C GLY A 74 -0.71 -21.27 11.57
N VAL A 75 0.03 -20.17 11.71
CA VAL A 75 1.38 -20.14 12.29
C VAL A 75 1.36 -19.53 13.69
N SER A 76 2.43 -19.77 14.47
CA SER A 76 2.53 -19.25 15.83
C SER A 76 2.57 -17.72 15.84
N ALA A 77 1.65 -17.10 16.60
CA ALA A 77 1.68 -15.67 16.91
C ALA A 77 2.50 -15.33 18.17
N ASN A 78 3.06 -16.32 18.86
CA ASN A 78 3.94 -16.10 20.00
C ASN A 78 5.35 -15.75 19.49
N VAL A 79 5.55 -14.47 19.18
CA VAL A 79 6.80 -13.94 18.62
C VAL A 79 7.33 -12.81 19.50
N ASP A 80 8.65 -12.74 19.67
CA ASP A 80 9.29 -11.59 20.31
C ASP A 80 9.32 -10.40 19.35
N TRP A 81 8.39 -9.46 19.55
CA TRP A 81 8.27 -8.26 18.74
C TRP A 81 9.48 -7.32 18.81
N ASN A 82 10.34 -7.46 19.81
CA ASN A 82 11.55 -6.62 19.93
C ASN A 82 12.62 -6.98 18.88
N LEU A 83 12.52 -8.17 18.28
CA LEU A 83 13.41 -8.60 17.21
C LEU A 83 13.12 -7.91 15.88
N PHE A 84 11.93 -7.29 15.75
CA PHE A 84 11.52 -6.63 14.51
C PHE A 84 11.45 -5.12 14.72
N PRO A 85 12.15 -4.31 13.91
CA PRO A 85 12.12 -2.86 14.01
C PRO A 85 10.85 -2.29 13.35
N LEU A 86 9.67 -2.72 13.80
CA LEU A 86 8.38 -2.37 13.18
C LEU A 86 8.20 -0.85 13.06
N ALA A 87 8.58 -0.09 14.09
CA ALA A 87 8.47 1.38 14.09
C ALA A 87 9.43 2.08 13.10
N GLN A 88 10.47 1.41 12.62
CA GLN A 88 11.40 1.97 11.63
C GLN A 88 10.94 1.69 10.19
N VAL A 89 10.21 0.60 10.00
CA VAL A 89 9.71 0.16 8.67
C VAL A 89 8.32 0.72 8.41
N ILE A 90 7.44 0.66 9.40
CA ILE A 90 6.05 1.10 9.29
C ILE A 90 5.97 2.56 9.67
N ARG A 91 5.62 3.39 8.71
CA ARG A 91 5.43 4.81 8.95
C ARG A 91 4.09 5.03 9.64
N PRO A 92 4.07 5.82 10.74
CA PRO A 92 2.80 6.23 11.33
C PRO A 92 2.01 7.02 10.28
N PHE A 93 0.73 6.65 10.14
CA PHE A 93 -0.22 7.41 9.36
C PHE A 93 -0.78 8.50 10.28
N ASP A 94 -0.42 9.75 10.00
CA ASP A 94 -0.82 10.89 10.83
C ASP A 94 -2.22 11.43 10.48
N GLY A 95 -2.85 10.91 9.42
CA GLY A 95 -4.19 11.30 8.96
C GLY A 95 -4.31 12.75 8.50
N ALA A 96 -3.28 13.58 8.74
CA ALA A 96 -3.27 15.02 8.51
C ALA A 96 -2.85 15.37 7.08
N GLY A 97 -2.42 14.41 6.27
CA GLY A 97 -1.89 14.70 4.94
C GLY A 97 -0.70 15.66 5.04
N THR A 98 0.13 15.53 6.08
CA THR A 98 1.35 16.32 6.18
C THR A 98 2.25 15.90 5.03
N VAL A 99 2.21 16.67 3.95
CA VAL A 99 3.20 16.59 2.89
C VAL A 99 4.53 16.84 3.61
N ALA A 100 5.33 15.77 3.76
CA ALA A 100 6.66 15.92 4.31
C ALA A 100 7.32 17.07 3.54
N ALA A 101 7.78 18.08 4.30
CA ALA A 101 8.40 19.27 3.74
C ALA A 101 9.37 18.85 2.64
N GLU A 102 9.23 19.49 1.48
CA GLU A 102 10.05 19.29 0.29
C GLU A 102 11.53 19.12 0.72
N PRO A 103 12.19 17.99 0.41
CA PRO A 103 13.57 17.82 0.80
C PRO A 103 14.37 18.97 0.20
N ALA A 104 15.22 19.60 1.01
CA ALA A 104 16.05 20.72 0.57
C ALA A 104 16.73 20.37 -0.77
N PRO A 105 16.80 21.31 -1.73
CA PRO A 105 17.34 21.04 -3.06
C PRO A 105 18.75 20.47 -2.93
N GLY A 106 18.90 19.20 -3.36
CA GLY A 106 20.16 18.44 -3.27
C GLY A 106 20.10 17.15 -2.47
N CYS A 107 19.03 16.89 -1.72
CA CYS A 107 18.90 15.66 -0.91
C CYS A 107 17.96 14.63 -1.57
N LEU A 108 18.31 14.15 -2.76
CA LEU A 108 17.69 12.92 -3.28
C LEU A 108 18.25 11.73 -2.48
N PRO A 109 17.41 10.81 -1.96
CA PRO A 109 17.91 9.57 -1.40
C PRO A 109 18.62 8.80 -2.51
N GLN A 110 19.94 8.62 -2.35
CA GLN A 110 20.73 7.78 -3.24
C GLN A 110 20.16 6.36 -3.17
N ILE A 111 19.47 5.94 -4.22
CA ILE A 111 19.04 4.55 -4.38
C ILE A 111 20.33 3.78 -4.65
N SER A 112 20.81 3.02 -3.65
CA SER A 112 21.93 2.11 -3.83
C SER A 112 21.63 1.15 -5.00
N PRO A 113 22.47 1.11 -6.05
CA PRO A 113 22.24 0.19 -7.16
C PRO A 113 22.72 -1.19 -6.74
N GLY A 114 21.80 -2.12 -6.48
CA GLY A 114 22.23 -3.45 -6.06
C GLY A 114 21.13 -4.44 -5.76
N PHE A 115 20.26 -4.72 -6.72
CA PHE A 115 19.61 -6.04 -6.77
C PHE A 115 19.28 -6.40 -8.22
N VAL A 116 20.09 -7.29 -8.80
CA VAL A 116 19.79 -8.01 -10.05
C VAL A 116 19.51 -9.45 -9.64
N PRO A 117 18.31 -10.01 -9.87
CA PRO A 117 18.10 -11.44 -9.67
C PRO A 117 18.74 -12.20 -10.84
N GLY A 118 19.59 -13.18 -10.50
CA GLY A 118 20.07 -14.22 -11.41
C GLY A 118 19.17 -15.44 -11.39
#